data_AF-A0A1F5Z5M6-F1
#
_entry.id   AF-A0A1F5Z5M6-F1
#
_cell.length_a   1.000
_cell.length_b   1.000
_cell.length_c   1.000
_cell.angle_alpha   90.00
_cell.angle_beta   90.00
_cell.angle_gamma   90.00
#
_symmetry.space_group_name_H-M   'P 1'
#
loop_
_entity.id
_entity.type
_entity.pdbx_description
1 polymer ?
#
loop_
_entity_poly.entity_id
_entity_poly.type
_entity_poly.pdbx_seq_one_letter_code
_entity_poly.pdbx_strand_id
1 'polypeptide(L)'
;MKIPKTTFLATPETEAQRLLEIAIFIVNRFWQIKGFYLLPHDISDFSGREIYFPDLKYPVSFWNEAKRLARLKQLTMPLGTKKETLDQIVRLVPATLPEFKDIKNRWQKVEREFWQFYFATFPGYAQKIRSVEVWVTKYDRLGSFNTNPADIKVWIHWQASCGDIAEGILSSILRQKHLRDGYTWEESEAAIDNLIFNSKLHQLFPKWKPTLVGLRTNSNYALESKNYFAKLGFGGNSKLVISKLDTNLTLTEKEILKNLQNRNGAVVNFEAIGDIIWKDRAVEKYSEWAIAQTVHRLREKIQSLGFTSELIQTKRGEGYYLLS
;
A
#
# COMPACT_ATOMS: atom_id res chain seq x y z
N MET A 1 -33.92 2.62 2.36
CA MET A 1 -32.46 2.38 2.47
C MET A 1 -31.78 3.74 2.58
N LYS A 2 -31.07 4.03 3.68
CA LYS A 2 -30.42 5.34 3.88
C LYS A 2 -29.10 5.35 3.11
N ILE A 3 -28.98 6.26 2.14
CA ILE A 3 -27.73 6.49 1.40
C ILE A 3 -26.80 7.31 2.30
N PRO A 4 -25.55 6.87 2.55
CA PRO A 4 -24.60 7.65 3.30
C PRO A 4 -24.22 8.89 2.49
N LYS A 5 -24.10 10.03 3.16
CA LYS A 5 -23.70 11.29 2.53
C LYS A 5 -22.18 11.37 2.49
N THR A 6 -21.65 11.67 1.31
CA THR A 6 -20.22 11.92 1.13
C THR A 6 -19.88 13.38 1.41
N THR A 7 -18.92 13.60 2.30
CA THR A 7 -18.30 14.91 2.56
C THR A 7 -16.94 14.99 1.88
N PHE A 8 -16.51 16.22 1.57
CA PHE A 8 -15.20 16.48 0.97
C PHE A 8 -14.44 17.43 1.89
N LEU A 9 -13.14 17.17 2.05
CA LEU A 9 -12.26 17.91 2.92
C LEU A 9 -10.89 18.08 2.26
N ALA A 10 -10.29 19.24 2.44
CA ALA A 10 -8.87 19.47 2.19
C ALA A 10 -8.39 20.46 3.25
N THR A 11 -7.47 20.03 4.11
CA THR A 11 -6.82 20.87 5.12
C THR A 11 -5.32 20.61 5.15
N PRO A 12 -4.51 21.50 5.74
CA PRO A 12 -3.09 21.25 5.92
C PRO A 12 -2.82 19.94 6.67
N GLU A 13 -3.68 19.59 7.63
CA GLU A 13 -3.59 18.34 8.39
C GLU A 13 -3.86 17.11 7.52
N THR A 14 -4.87 17.14 6.63
CA THR A 14 -5.14 15.99 5.73
C THR A 14 -4.01 15.79 4.72
N GLU A 15 -3.39 16.88 4.26
CA GLU A 15 -2.22 16.85 3.38
C GLU A 15 -0.97 16.33 4.12
N ALA A 16 -0.76 16.78 5.35
CA ALA A 16 0.33 16.31 6.21
C ALA A 16 0.20 14.80 6.53
N GLN A 17 -1.01 14.34 6.81
CA GLN A 17 -1.29 12.92 7.01
C GLN A 17 -1.06 12.13 5.71
N ARG A 18 -1.37 12.69 4.54
CA ARG A 18 -1.06 12.03 3.27
C ARG A 18 0.44 11.86 3.04
N LEU A 19 1.24 12.89 3.28
CA LEU A 19 2.70 12.79 3.19
C LEU A 19 3.26 11.72 4.14
N LEU A 20 2.74 11.66 5.36
CA LEU A 20 3.14 10.65 6.35
C LEU A 20 2.75 9.24 5.90
N GLU A 21 1.57 9.06 5.31
CA GLU A 21 1.14 7.78 4.75
C GLU A 21 2.06 7.31 3.62
N ILE A 22 2.37 8.19 2.67
CA ILE A 22 3.32 7.88 1.59
C ILE A 22 4.67 7.46 2.19
N ALA A 23 5.15 8.15 3.23
CA ALA A 23 6.38 7.81 3.93
C ALA A 23 6.32 6.47 4.67
N ILE A 24 5.18 6.07 5.23
CA ILE A 24 4.97 4.73 5.81
C ILE A 24 5.19 3.66 4.73
N PHE A 25 4.64 3.86 3.54
CA PHE A 25 4.79 2.94 2.42
C PHE A 25 6.21 2.96 1.80
N ILE A 26 6.94 4.08 1.87
CA ILE A 26 8.38 4.13 1.55
C ILE A 26 9.16 3.26 2.54
N VAL A 27 8.90 3.45 3.85
CA VAL A 27 9.60 2.74 4.93
C VAL A 27 9.36 1.24 4.86
N ASN A 28 8.11 0.82 4.60
CA ASN A 28 7.75 -0.59 4.56
C ASN A 28 8.07 -1.28 3.23
N ARG A 29 8.63 -0.54 2.26
CA ARG A 29 9.02 -0.99 0.91
C ARG A 29 7.87 -1.32 -0.05
N PHE A 30 6.62 -0.99 0.31
CA PHE A 30 5.46 -1.33 -0.50
C PHE A 30 5.55 -0.73 -1.91
N TRP A 31 5.90 0.55 -2.04
CA TRP A 31 5.99 1.21 -3.34
C TRP A 31 6.97 0.51 -4.29
N GLN A 32 8.17 0.19 -3.78
CA GLN A 32 9.20 -0.49 -4.56
C GLN A 32 8.77 -1.90 -4.97
N ILE A 33 8.19 -2.65 -4.03
CA ILE A 33 7.78 -4.05 -4.23
C ILE A 33 6.64 -4.16 -5.23
N LYS A 34 5.69 -3.22 -5.20
CA LYS A 34 4.55 -3.18 -6.13
C LYS A 34 4.86 -2.49 -7.46
N GLY A 35 6.10 -2.02 -7.65
CA GLY A 35 6.53 -1.43 -8.92
C GLY A 35 5.97 -0.03 -9.18
N PHE A 36 5.71 0.73 -8.11
CA PHE A 36 5.37 2.16 -8.19
C PHE A 36 6.64 3.02 -8.29
N TYR A 37 6.53 4.16 -8.96
CA TYR A 37 7.61 5.12 -9.12
C TYR A 37 7.39 6.32 -8.20
N LEU A 38 8.17 6.41 -7.12
CA LEU A 38 8.22 7.59 -6.27
C LEU A 38 8.97 8.73 -6.95
N LEU A 39 8.37 9.91 -7.05
CA LEU A 39 8.94 11.08 -7.72
C LEU A 39 8.91 12.34 -6.83
N PRO A 40 9.95 13.19 -6.92
CA PRO A 40 10.06 14.42 -6.13
C PRO A 40 9.20 15.57 -6.65
N HIS A 41 8.53 15.40 -7.79
CA HIS A 41 7.77 16.42 -8.50
C HIS A 41 6.43 15.86 -8.99
N ASP A 42 5.44 16.74 -9.17
CA ASP A 42 4.15 16.37 -9.74
C ASP A 42 4.30 16.18 -11.27
N ILE A 43 3.66 15.15 -11.80
CA ILE A 43 3.66 14.85 -13.24
C ILE A 43 2.25 15.05 -13.80
N SER A 44 2.17 15.71 -14.95
CA SER A 44 0.90 16.06 -15.59
C SER A 44 0.25 14.88 -16.31
N ASP A 45 1.04 13.98 -16.90
CA ASP A 45 0.58 12.79 -17.64
C ASP A 45 0.82 11.53 -16.82
N PHE A 46 -0.24 11.07 -16.15
CA PHE A 46 -0.21 9.93 -15.26
C PHE A 46 -0.47 8.61 -16.00
N SER A 47 0.36 7.60 -15.73
CA SER A 47 0.21 6.27 -16.33
C SER A 47 -0.40 5.23 -15.38
N GLY A 48 -0.56 5.55 -14.09
CA GLY A 48 -1.11 4.63 -13.09
C GLY A 48 -0.15 4.24 -11.97
N ARG A 49 1.13 4.65 -12.02
CA ARG A 49 2.17 4.09 -11.13
C ARG A 49 2.98 5.11 -10.37
N GLU A 50 2.80 6.38 -10.65
CA GLU A 50 3.65 7.43 -10.14
C GLU A 50 3.11 8.01 -8.83
N ILE A 51 3.96 8.00 -7.80
CA ILE A 51 3.66 8.50 -6.47
C ILE A 51 4.41 9.81 -6.30
N TYR A 52 3.67 10.93 -6.30
CA TYR A 52 4.28 12.22 -6.01
C TYR A 52 4.52 12.37 -4.50
N PHE A 53 5.79 12.44 -4.13
CA PHE A 53 6.26 12.72 -2.77
C PHE A 53 7.31 13.84 -2.85
N PRO A 54 6.96 15.08 -2.48
CA PRO A 54 7.83 16.23 -2.71
C PRO A 54 9.13 16.14 -1.93
N ASP A 55 10.21 16.68 -2.50
CA ASP A 55 11.52 16.79 -1.86
C ASP A 55 11.56 17.93 -0.84
N LEU A 56 10.87 17.73 0.29
CA LEU A 56 10.83 18.66 1.41
C LEU A 56 11.91 18.34 2.45
N LYS A 57 12.23 19.32 3.31
CA LYS A 57 13.16 19.15 4.44
C LYS A 57 12.50 18.39 5.59
N TYR A 58 12.20 17.10 5.38
CA TYR A 58 11.55 16.25 6.38
C TYR A 58 12.42 16.10 7.64
N PRO A 59 11.92 16.42 8.84
CA PRO A 59 12.69 16.28 10.07
C PRO A 59 12.89 14.79 10.44
N VAL A 60 13.87 14.50 11.30
CA VAL A 60 14.13 13.12 11.77
C VAL A 60 12.90 12.53 12.49
N SER A 61 12.15 13.36 13.22
CA SER A 61 10.88 13.00 13.87
C SER A 61 9.85 12.43 12.89
N PHE A 62 9.75 13.00 11.68
CA PHE A 62 8.86 12.52 10.63
C PHE A 62 9.16 11.06 10.24
N TRP A 63 10.43 10.77 9.93
CA TRP A 63 10.84 9.42 9.55
C TRP A 63 10.76 8.43 10.71
N ASN A 64 10.97 8.88 11.95
CA ASN A 64 10.79 8.03 13.13
C ASN A 64 9.31 7.68 13.35
N GLU A 65 8.41 8.63 13.12
CA GLU A 65 6.98 8.39 13.21
C GLU A 65 6.49 7.46 12.09
N ALA A 66 6.93 7.67 10.84
CA ALA A 66 6.64 6.75 9.73
C ALA A 66 7.08 5.31 10.05
N LYS A 67 8.29 5.12 10.62
CA LYS A 67 8.78 3.80 11.07
C LYS A 67 7.93 3.22 12.20
N ARG A 68 7.50 4.04 13.16
CA ARG A 68 6.65 3.60 14.26
C ARG A 68 5.30 3.11 13.73
N LEU A 69 4.67 3.88 12.85
CA LEU A 69 3.36 3.55 12.27
C LEU A 69 3.43 2.34 11.34
N ALA A 70 4.50 2.20 10.54
CA ALA A 70 4.73 1.01 9.71
C ALA A 70 4.75 -0.30 10.53
N ARG A 71 5.32 -0.27 11.75
CA ARG A 71 5.35 -1.43 12.66
C ARG A 71 3.99 -1.81 13.24
N LEU A 72 3.06 -0.85 13.35
CA LEU A 72 1.70 -1.11 13.82
C LEU A 72 0.85 -1.85 12.79
N LYS A 73 1.45 -2.26 11.65
CA LYS A 73 0.74 -2.87 10.51
C LYS A 73 -0.43 -2.01 10.05
N GLN A 74 -0.36 -0.70 10.26
CA GLN A 74 -1.29 0.25 9.66
C GLN A 74 -0.97 0.32 8.17
N LEU A 75 -1.63 -0.55 7.40
CA LEU A 75 -1.57 -0.57 5.94
C LEU A 75 -2.48 0.51 5.31
N THR A 76 -3.09 1.35 6.14
CA THR A 76 -4.09 2.35 5.75
C THR A 76 -4.09 3.48 6.76
N MET A 77 -4.19 4.74 6.30
CA MET A 77 -4.25 6.02 7.05
C MET A 77 -3.50 6.09 8.39
N PRO A 78 -2.62 7.08 8.65
CA PRO A 78 -1.78 7.15 9.84
C PRO A 78 -2.57 7.58 11.09
N LEU A 79 -3.47 6.72 11.58
CA LEU A 79 -4.26 6.92 12.78
C LEU A 79 -3.35 6.88 14.02
N GLY A 80 -3.53 7.84 14.93
CA GLY A 80 -2.70 7.95 16.13
C GLY A 80 -1.31 8.55 15.87
N THR A 81 -1.20 9.37 14.84
CA THR A 81 -0.03 10.25 14.63
C THR A 81 0.14 11.20 15.80
N LYS A 82 1.36 11.34 16.32
CA LYS A 82 1.65 12.32 17.38
C LYS A 82 1.40 13.75 16.89
N LYS A 83 0.66 14.53 17.68
CA LYS A 83 0.26 15.90 17.32
C LYS A 83 1.47 16.78 16.97
N GLU A 84 2.54 16.68 17.76
CA GLU A 84 3.75 17.49 17.55
C GLU A 84 4.43 17.16 16.21
N THR A 85 4.38 15.90 15.78
CA THR A 85 4.92 15.49 14.49
C THR A 85 4.02 15.97 13.36
N LEU A 86 2.69 15.87 13.53
CA LEU A 86 1.73 16.37 12.56
C LEU A 86 1.90 17.89 12.35
N ASP A 87 2.00 18.66 13.43
CA ASP A 87 2.20 20.11 13.39
C ASP A 87 3.49 20.51 12.66
N GLN A 88 4.56 19.70 12.78
CA GLN A 88 5.80 19.92 12.03
C GLN A 88 5.62 19.68 10.53
N ILE A 89 4.87 18.65 10.13
CA ILE A 89 4.61 18.35 8.72
C ILE A 89 3.69 19.41 8.12
N VAL A 90 2.67 19.85 8.85
CA VAL A 90 1.76 20.93 8.43
C VAL A 90 2.54 22.18 8.02
N ARG A 91 3.64 22.52 8.72
CA ARG A 91 4.52 23.64 8.35
C ARG A 91 5.31 23.44 7.07
N LEU A 92 5.45 22.20 6.59
CA LEU A 92 6.09 21.85 5.32
C LEU A 92 5.11 21.82 4.15
N VAL A 93 3.81 21.65 4.42
CA VAL A 93 2.77 21.63 3.40
C VAL A 93 2.58 23.06 2.83
N PRO A 94 2.50 23.24 1.50
CA PRO A 94 2.19 24.53 0.91
C PRO A 94 0.88 25.13 1.42
N ALA A 95 0.82 26.44 1.59
CA ALA A 95 -0.37 27.14 2.05
C ALA A 95 -1.58 26.97 1.11
N THR A 96 -1.33 26.80 -0.19
CA THR A 96 -2.39 26.57 -1.17
C THR A 96 -2.86 25.12 -1.12
N LEU A 97 -4.10 24.91 -0.73
CA LEU A 97 -4.76 23.60 -0.71
C LEU A 97 -5.35 23.23 -2.08
N PRO A 98 -5.66 21.95 -2.34
CA PRO A 98 -6.33 21.54 -3.57
C PRO A 98 -7.79 21.98 -3.61
N GLU A 99 -8.22 22.50 -4.76
CA GLU A 99 -9.63 22.76 -5.06
C GLU A 99 -10.35 21.44 -5.37
N PHE A 100 -11.55 21.27 -4.81
CA PHE A 100 -12.33 20.03 -5.01
C PHE A 100 -13.79 20.24 -5.40
N LYS A 101 -14.20 21.49 -5.67
CA LYS A 101 -15.58 21.82 -6.05
C LYS A 101 -16.06 21.00 -7.25
N ASP A 102 -15.20 20.84 -8.26
CA ASP A 102 -15.56 20.15 -9.50
C ASP A 102 -15.72 18.65 -9.31
N ILE A 103 -14.78 17.97 -8.63
CA ILE A 103 -14.90 16.55 -8.34
C ILE A 103 -16.08 16.26 -7.41
N LYS A 104 -16.33 17.13 -6.42
CA LYS A 104 -17.52 17.05 -5.56
C LYS A 104 -18.81 17.13 -6.36
N ASN A 105 -18.94 18.11 -7.26
CA ASN A 105 -20.11 18.27 -8.10
C ASN A 105 -20.31 17.09 -9.06
N ARG A 106 -19.22 16.53 -9.61
CA ARG A 106 -19.29 15.32 -10.45
C ARG A 106 -19.73 14.10 -9.64
N TRP A 107 -19.18 13.90 -8.43
CA TRP A 107 -19.55 12.79 -7.55
C TRP A 107 -21.02 12.85 -7.14
N GLN A 108 -21.52 14.01 -6.73
CA GLN A 108 -22.91 14.19 -6.31
C GLN A 108 -23.94 13.79 -7.39
N LYS A 109 -23.58 13.85 -8.67
CA LYS A 109 -24.44 13.42 -9.78
C LYS A 109 -24.58 11.89 -9.86
N VAL A 110 -23.57 11.14 -9.41
CA VAL A 110 -23.50 9.67 -9.55
C VAL A 110 -23.58 8.93 -8.21
N GLU A 111 -23.43 9.63 -7.08
CA GLU A 111 -23.40 9.08 -5.71
C GLU A 111 -24.60 8.16 -5.43
N ARG A 112 -25.81 8.61 -5.80
CA ARG A 112 -27.03 7.82 -5.58
C ARG A 112 -27.01 6.50 -6.31
N GLU A 113 -26.64 6.51 -7.60
CA GLU A 113 -26.62 5.31 -8.44
C GLU A 113 -25.52 4.34 -8.00
N PHE A 114 -24.36 4.86 -7.60
CA PHE A 114 -23.28 4.08 -6.99
C PHE A 114 -23.78 3.32 -5.75
N TRP A 115 -24.43 4.00 -4.80
CA TRP A 115 -24.92 3.36 -3.58
C TRP A 115 -26.05 2.36 -3.84
N GLN A 116 -26.94 2.67 -4.78
CA GLN A 116 -27.99 1.74 -5.19
C GLN A 116 -27.40 0.44 -5.76
N PHE A 117 -26.40 0.54 -6.62
CA PHE A 117 -25.66 -0.61 -7.13
C PHE A 117 -24.98 -1.39 -6.00
N TYR A 118 -24.23 -0.68 -5.14
CA TYR A 118 -23.47 -1.31 -4.07
C TYR A 118 -24.37 -2.08 -3.11
N PHE A 119 -25.46 -1.48 -2.64
CA PHE A 119 -26.36 -2.14 -1.69
C PHE A 119 -27.22 -3.24 -2.32
N ALA A 120 -27.49 -3.18 -3.62
CA ALA A 120 -28.12 -4.30 -4.33
C ALA A 120 -27.16 -5.50 -4.45
N THR A 121 -25.87 -5.23 -4.68
CA THR A 121 -24.83 -6.27 -4.82
C THR A 121 -24.44 -6.86 -3.47
N PHE A 122 -24.35 -6.02 -2.43
CA PHE A 122 -23.88 -6.37 -1.09
C PHE A 122 -24.90 -5.97 -0.02
N PRO A 123 -26.10 -6.58 0.01
CA PRO A 123 -27.18 -6.17 0.89
C PRO A 123 -26.81 -6.27 2.38
N GLY A 124 -25.93 -7.21 2.75
CA GLY A 124 -25.42 -7.37 4.12
C GLY A 124 -24.55 -6.22 4.64
N TYR A 125 -24.17 -5.26 3.79
CA TYR A 125 -23.45 -4.04 4.14
C TYR A 125 -24.35 -2.80 4.17
N ALA A 126 -25.59 -2.92 3.70
CA ALA A 126 -26.56 -1.84 3.81
C ALA A 126 -26.73 -1.45 5.29
N GLN A 127 -26.79 -0.14 5.55
CA GLN A 127 -26.95 0.45 6.89
C GLN A 127 -25.74 0.35 7.85
N LYS A 128 -24.66 -0.36 7.49
CA LYS A 128 -23.43 -0.39 8.31
C LYS A 128 -22.55 0.85 8.11
N ILE A 129 -22.68 1.50 6.96
CA ILE A 129 -21.90 2.69 6.58
C ILE A 129 -22.58 3.92 7.18
N ARG A 130 -21.88 4.60 8.10
CA ARG A 130 -22.34 5.81 8.80
C ARG A 130 -21.93 7.08 8.07
N SER A 131 -20.68 7.15 7.61
CA SER A 131 -20.13 8.34 6.95
C SER A 131 -19.13 7.94 5.87
N VAL A 132 -19.01 8.80 4.87
CA VAL A 132 -17.96 8.75 3.86
C VAL A 132 -17.34 10.14 3.74
N GLU A 133 -16.03 10.22 3.92
CA GLU A 133 -15.27 11.46 3.84
C GLU A 133 -14.15 11.32 2.81
N VAL A 134 -14.14 12.21 1.82
CA VAL A 134 -13.17 12.23 0.73
C VAL A 134 -12.17 13.35 1.01
N TRP A 135 -10.92 12.98 1.25
CA TRP A 135 -9.80 13.88 1.50
C TRP A 135 -9.08 14.15 0.20
N VAL A 136 -9.19 15.37 -0.30
CA VAL A 136 -8.55 15.74 -1.55
C VAL A 136 -7.13 16.20 -1.27
N THR A 137 -6.18 15.68 -2.03
CA THR A 137 -4.74 15.92 -1.83
C THR A 137 -4.05 16.31 -3.13
N LYS A 138 -2.96 17.07 -2.99
CA LYS A 138 -1.97 17.33 -4.05
C LYS A 138 -0.91 16.25 -4.16
N TYR A 139 -0.82 15.33 -3.21
CA TYR A 139 0.21 14.32 -3.13
C TYR A 139 -0.33 12.94 -3.44
N ASP A 140 0.51 12.15 -4.09
CA ASP A 140 0.14 10.86 -4.66
C ASP A 140 -1.03 10.96 -5.66
N ARG A 141 -0.92 10.23 -6.77
CA ARG A 141 -1.93 10.21 -7.83
C ARG A 141 -2.90 9.05 -7.65
N LEU A 142 -2.57 8.08 -6.79
CA LEU A 142 -3.42 6.97 -6.43
C LEU A 142 -4.32 7.31 -5.23
N GLY A 143 -5.47 6.66 -5.18
CA GLY A 143 -6.33 6.70 -4.00
C GLY A 143 -5.73 5.93 -2.83
N SER A 144 -5.95 6.41 -1.61
CA SER A 144 -5.75 5.62 -0.39
C SER A 144 -7.01 5.66 0.45
N PHE A 145 -7.14 4.75 1.41
CA PHE A 145 -8.38 4.57 2.16
C PHE A 145 -8.08 4.02 3.56
N ASN A 146 -9.02 4.15 4.50
CA ASN A 146 -9.01 3.37 5.74
C ASN A 146 -9.71 2.02 5.57
N THR A 147 -9.44 1.07 6.47
CA THR A 147 -10.14 -0.22 6.55
C THR A 147 -11.32 -0.25 7.52
N ASN A 148 -11.90 0.91 7.86
CA ASN A 148 -13.10 0.99 8.72
C ASN A 148 -14.36 1.07 7.83
N PRO A 149 -15.13 -0.02 7.70
CA PRO A 149 -16.30 -0.04 6.81
C PRO A 149 -17.48 0.80 7.31
N ALA A 150 -17.45 1.29 8.56
CA ALA A 150 -18.51 2.14 9.11
C ALA A 150 -18.25 3.63 8.86
N ASP A 151 -17.00 4.08 9.01
CA ASP A 151 -16.61 5.48 8.80
C ASP A 151 -15.53 5.52 7.73
N ILE A 152 -15.95 5.58 6.47
CA ILE A 152 -15.07 5.45 5.31
C ILE A 152 -14.35 6.77 5.10
N LYS A 153 -13.04 6.69 4.92
CA LYS A 153 -12.18 7.81 4.58
C LYS A 153 -11.34 7.43 3.37
N VAL A 154 -11.34 8.29 2.37
CA VAL A 154 -10.64 8.06 1.10
C VAL A 154 -9.82 9.29 0.76
N TRP A 155 -8.51 9.14 0.58
CA TRP A 155 -7.70 10.12 -0.11
C TRP A 155 -7.85 9.97 -1.62
N ILE A 156 -8.04 11.08 -2.31
CA ILE A 156 -7.96 11.15 -3.76
C ILE A 156 -7.11 12.33 -4.19
N HIS A 157 -6.42 12.16 -5.31
CA HIS A 157 -5.75 13.29 -5.95
C HIS A 157 -6.76 14.33 -6.45
N TRP A 158 -6.40 15.61 -6.46
CA TRP A 158 -7.30 16.70 -6.90
C TRP A 158 -7.78 16.58 -8.36
N GLN A 159 -7.00 15.90 -9.20
CA GLN A 159 -7.36 15.60 -10.60
C GLN A 159 -8.06 14.24 -10.77
N ALA A 160 -8.41 13.55 -9.68
CA ALA A 160 -9.06 12.26 -9.75
C ALA A 160 -10.43 12.32 -10.47
N SER A 161 -10.83 11.16 -10.97
CA SER A 161 -12.15 10.85 -11.49
C SER A 161 -13.09 10.39 -10.36
N CYS A 162 -14.39 10.33 -10.65
CA CYS A 162 -15.35 9.73 -9.72
C CYS A 162 -15.14 8.22 -9.56
N GLY A 163 -14.48 7.56 -10.52
CA GLY A 163 -14.13 6.15 -10.41
C GLY A 163 -13.12 5.89 -9.31
N ASP A 164 -12.15 6.80 -9.12
CA ASP A 164 -11.14 6.68 -8.05
C ASP A 164 -11.77 6.83 -6.65
N ILE A 165 -12.83 7.64 -6.53
CA ILE A 165 -13.65 7.70 -5.32
C ILE A 165 -14.35 6.37 -5.07
N ALA A 166 -14.98 5.81 -6.12
CA ALA A 166 -15.68 4.54 -6.02
C ALA A 166 -14.72 3.39 -5.65
N GLU A 167 -13.54 3.32 -6.27
CA GLU A 167 -12.47 2.39 -5.96
C GLU A 167 -12.00 2.52 -4.51
N GLY A 168 -11.75 3.73 -4.02
CA GLY A 168 -11.37 3.96 -2.64
C GLY A 168 -12.44 3.54 -1.62
N ILE A 169 -13.72 3.80 -1.93
CA ILE A 169 -14.85 3.35 -1.09
C ILE A 169 -14.95 1.83 -1.08
N LEU A 170 -14.93 1.19 -2.26
CA LEU A 170 -15.02 -0.27 -2.38
C LEU A 170 -13.83 -0.94 -1.68
N SER A 171 -12.63 -0.38 -1.87
CA SER A 171 -11.43 -0.80 -1.16
C SER A 171 -11.58 -0.71 0.35
N SER A 172 -12.07 0.42 0.87
CA SER A 172 -12.28 0.60 2.31
C SER A 172 -13.18 -0.48 2.91
N ILE A 173 -14.24 -0.85 2.19
CA ILE A 173 -15.24 -1.80 2.69
C ILE A 173 -14.76 -3.26 2.56
N LEU A 174 -14.16 -3.61 1.41
CA LEU A 174 -13.85 -5.00 1.08
C LEU A 174 -12.49 -5.45 1.61
N ARG A 175 -11.51 -4.54 1.72
CA ARG A 175 -10.11 -4.89 2.06
C ARG A 175 -9.99 -5.60 3.40
N GLN A 176 -10.75 -5.19 4.42
CA GLN A 176 -10.69 -5.86 5.73
C GLN A 176 -11.12 -7.32 5.65
N LYS A 177 -12.15 -7.63 4.83
CA LYS A 177 -12.58 -9.00 4.61
C LYS A 177 -11.53 -9.78 3.83
N HIS A 178 -11.03 -9.24 2.73
CA HIS A 178 -9.99 -9.88 1.92
C HIS A 178 -8.74 -10.23 2.74
N LEU A 179 -8.27 -9.29 3.58
CA LEU A 179 -7.13 -9.54 4.47
C LEU A 179 -7.40 -10.67 5.47
N ARG A 180 -8.61 -10.75 6.06
CA ARG A 180 -8.98 -11.86 6.96
C ARG A 180 -9.05 -13.20 6.23
N ASP A 181 -9.49 -13.18 4.99
CA ASP A 181 -9.63 -14.37 4.16
C ASP A 181 -8.29 -14.76 3.48
N GLY A 182 -7.20 -14.03 3.75
CA GLY A 182 -5.85 -14.36 3.29
C GLY A 182 -5.52 -13.93 1.86
N TYR A 183 -6.31 -13.03 1.27
CA TYR A 183 -6.08 -12.52 -0.08
C TYR A 183 -4.84 -11.62 -0.11
N THR A 184 -4.08 -11.73 -1.20
CA THR A 184 -3.00 -10.80 -1.53
C THR A 184 -3.53 -9.41 -1.89
N TRP A 185 -2.63 -8.43 -1.97
CA TRP A 185 -2.99 -7.09 -2.43
C TRP A 185 -3.52 -7.12 -3.86
N GLU A 186 -2.87 -7.86 -4.76
CA GLU A 186 -3.25 -8.00 -6.17
C GLU A 186 -4.60 -8.70 -6.33
N GLU A 187 -4.88 -9.76 -5.59
CA GLU A 187 -6.18 -10.45 -5.67
C GLU A 187 -7.32 -9.55 -5.19
N SER A 188 -7.06 -8.82 -4.11
CA SER A 188 -8.00 -7.83 -3.59
C SER A 188 -8.23 -6.69 -4.58
N GLU A 189 -7.18 -6.22 -5.24
CA GLU A 189 -7.24 -5.16 -6.25
C GLU A 189 -7.97 -5.64 -7.51
N ALA A 190 -7.64 -6.85 -7.99
CA ALA A 190 -8.29 -7.46 -9.14
C ALA A 190 -9.79 -7.64 -8.93
N ALA A 191 -10.22 -7.97 -7.71
CA ALA A 191 -11.64 -8.07 -7.36
C ALA A 191 -12.36 -6.71 -7.48
N ILE A 192 -11.71 -5.63 -7.06
CA ILE A 192 -12.25 -4.27 -7.12
C ILE A 192 -12.23 -3.77 -8.57
N ASP A 193 -11.13 -3.97 -9.28
CA ASP A 193 -10.98 -3.68 -10.70
C ASP A 193 -12.10 -4.36 -11.50
N ASN A 194 -12.33 -5.65 -11.25
CA ASN A 194 -13.39 -6.41 -11.89
C ASN A 194 -14.79 -5.88 -11.55
N LEU A 195 -15.03 -5.53 -10.28
CA LEU A 195 -16.32 -5.01 -9.82
C LEU A 195 -16.66 -3.67 -10.48
N ILE A 196 -15.69 -2.77 -10.65
CA ILE A 196 -15.93 -1.49 -11.32
C ILE A 196 -16.07 -1.70 -12.83
N PHE A 197 -15.12 -2.41 -13.44
CA PHE A 197 -15.00 -2.51 -14.89
C PHE A 197 -16.05 -3.41 -15.55
N ASN A 198 -16.43 -4.52 -14.91
CA ASN A 198 -17.34 -5.52 -15.48
C ASN A 198 -18.76 -5.47 -14.90
N SER A 199 -19.15 -4.34 -14.31
CA SER A 199 -20.51 -4.14 -13.78
C SER A 199 -21.15 -2.85 -14.29
N LYS A 200 -22.37 -2.56 -13.81
CA LYS A 200 -23.06 -1.29 -14.09
C LYS A 200 -22.26 -0.06 -13.64
N LEU A 201 -21.29 -0.22 -12.71
CA LEU A 201 -20.42 0.89 -12.30
C LEU A 201 -19.57 1.43 -13.46
N HIS A 202 -19.20 0.61 -14.45
CA HIS A 202 -18.44 1.09 -15.60
C HIS A 202 -19.19 2.17 -16.38
N GLN A 203 -20.52 2.09 -16.43
CA GLN A 203 -21.37 3.10 -17.06
C GLN A 203 -21.34 4.44 -16.32
N LEU A 204 -21.18 4.40 -14.98
CA LEU A 204 -21.02 5.59 -14.15
C LEU A 204 -19.62 6.19 -14.27
N PHE A 205 -18.61 5.36 -14.54
CA PHE A 205 -17.19 5.73 -14.55
C PHE A 205 -16.46 5.29 -15.83
N PRO A 206 -16.90 5.70 -17.02
CA PRO A 206 -16.39 5.17 -18.30
C PRO A 206 -14.92 5.54 -18.59
N LYS A 207 -14.40 6.57 -17.92
CA LYS A 207 -13.01 7.04 -18.06
C LYS A 207 -12.06 6.46 -17.02
N TRP A 208 -12.58 5.74 -16.03
CA TRP A 208 -11.75 5.13 -15.00
C TRP A 208 -10.99 3.92 -15.59
N LYS A 209 -9.75 3.73 -15.12
CA LYS A 209 -8.85 2.68 -15.61
C LYS A 209 -8.48 1.76 -14.44
N PRO A 210 -8.49 0.43 -14.65
CA PRO A 210 -8.06 -0.52 -13.63
C PRO A 210 -6.64 -0.28 -13.12
N THR A 211 -6.47 -0.31 -11.80
CA THR A 211 -5.17 -0.04 -11.15
C THR A 211 -4.13 -1.05 -11.60
N LEU A 212 -4.46 -2.35 -11.64
CA LEU A 212 -3.51 -3.39 -12.06
C LEU A 212 -3.11 -3.29 -13.53
N VAL A 213 -3.95 -2.68 -14.38
CA VAL A 213 -3.61 -2.45 -15.80
C VAL A 213 -2.61 -1.29 -15.91
N GLY A 214 -2.79 -0.21 -15.14
CA GLY A 214 -1.79 0.86 -15.03
C GLY A 214 -0.44 0.33 -14.52
N LEU A 215 -0.49 -0.65 -13.63
CA LEU A 215 0.65 -1.40 -13.10
C LEU A 215 1.35 -2.34 -14.10
N ARG A 216 0.96 -2.34 -15.39
CA ARG A 216 1.63 -3.11 -16.46
C ARG A 216 2.25 -2.25 -17.57
N THR A 217 2.01 -0.94 -17.59
CA THR A 217 2.62 -0.01 -18.56
C THR A 217 4.07 0.33 -18.23
N ASN A 218 4.96 0.38 -19.22
CA ASN A 218 6.33 0.83 -19.00
C ASN A 218 6.37 2.36 -18.86
N SER A 219 7.13 2.86 -17.89
CA SER A 219 7.33 4.30 -17.69
C SER A 219 8.83 4.63 -17.64
N ASN A 220 9.19 5.82 -18.12
CA ASN A 220 10.58 6.28 -18.19
C ASN A 220 11.13 6.76 -16.82
N TYR A 221 10.31 6.69 -15.77
CA TYR A 221 10.65 7.19 -14.43
C TYR A 221 11.44 6.21 -13.55
N ALA A 222 11.75 5.01 -14.03
CA ALA A 222 12.39 3.97 -13.22
C ALA A 222 13.74 4.42 -12.63
N LEU A 223 14.59 5.06 -13.44
CA LEU A 223 15.91 5.54 -12.99
C LEU A 223 15.78 6.70 -12.01
N GLU A 224 14.91 7.66 -12.31
CA GLU A 224 14.67 8.80 -11.42
C GLU A 224 14.14 8.34 -10.07
N SER A 225 13.13 7.48 -10.07
CA SER A 225 12.54 6.96 -8.85
C SER A 225 13.56 6.20 -8.00
N LYS A 226 14.40 5.36 -8.62
CA LYS A 226 15.51 4.68 -7.94
C LYS A 226 16.46 5.68 -7.28
N ASN A 227 16.85 6.75 -7.98
CA ASN A 227 17.72 7.79 -7.45
C ASN A 227 17.04 8.55 -6.31
N TYR A 228 15.74 8.81 -6.40
CA TYR A 228 15.00 9.51 -5.37
C TYR A 228 14.85 8.66 -4.10
N PHE A 229 14.55 7.38 -4.22
CA PHE A 229 14.63 6.45 -3.09
C PHE A 229 16.02 6.45 -2.47
N ALA A 230 17.10 6.44 -3.26
CA ALA A 230 18.48 6.52 -2.75
C ALA A 230 18.73 7.78 -1.94
N LYS A 231 18.30 8.94 -2.44
CA LYS A 231 18.40 10.22 -1.74
C LYS A 231 17.67 10.20 -0.38
N LEU A 232 16.51 9.55 -0.31
CA LEU A 232 15.75 9.41 0.93
C LEU A 232 16.34 8.38 1.92
N GLY A 233 17.44 7.70 1.56
CA GLY A 233 18.07 6.64 2.37
C GLY A 233 17.45 5.26 2.16
N PHE A 234 16.68 5.08 1.09
CA PHE A 234 16.00 3.84 0.70
C PHE A 234 16.51 3.27 -0.64
N GLY A 235 17.66 3.73 -1.15
CA GLY A 235 18.30 3.18 -2.35
C GLY A 235 18.84 1.78 -2.13
N GLY A 236 18.73 0.92 -3.15
CA GLY A 236 18.94 -0.53 -3.07
C GLY A 236 20.26 -0.98 -2.42
N ASN A 237 20.11 -1.72 -1.33
CA ASN A 237 20.63 -3.08 -1.12
C ASN A 237 19.98 -3.58 0.18
N SER A 238 19.24 -4.69 0.09
CA SER A 238 18.52 -5.36 1.19
C SER A 238 19.39 -5.71 2.41
N LYS A 239 20.71 -5.54 2.32
CA LYS A 239 21.69 -5.65 3.42
C LYS A 239 21.37 -4.73 4.60
N LEU A 240 20.81 -3.53 4.37
CA LEU A 240 20.41 -2.60 5.44
C LEU A 240 19.26 -3.13 6.32
N VAL A 241 18.55 -4.18 5.88
CA VAL A 241 17.42 -4.78 6.61
C VAL A 241 17.93 -5.69 7.75
N ILE A 242 19.11 -6.33 7.62
CA ILE A 242 19.63 -7.35 8.56
C ILE A 242 19.99 -6.79 9.92
N SER A 243 20.70 -5.67 9.97
CA SER A 243 21.29 -5.17 11.22
C SER A 243 20.24 -4.83 12.28
N LYS A 244 18.98 -4.65 11.88
CA LYS A 244 17.82 -4.46 12.76
C LYS A 244 16.96 -5.71 12.94
N LEU A 245 17.07 -6.70 12.04
CA LEU A 245 16.37 -7.99 12.10
C LEU A 245 17.04 -8.96 13.09
N ASP A 246 18.33 -8.77 13.37
CA ASP A 246 19.16 -9.74 14.09
C ASP A 246 18.70 -10.06 15.53
N THR A 247 17.92 -9.18 16.17
CA THR A 247 17.55 -9.35 17.59
C THR A 247 16.40 -10.34 17.85
N ASN A 248 15.53 -10.63 16.87
CA ASN A 248 14.30 -11.43 17.08
C ASN A 248 14.17 -12.67 16.17
N LEU A 249 15.16 -12.94 15.32
CA LEU A 249 15.17 -14.12 14.44
C LEU A 249 15.87 -15.30 15.13
N THR A 250 15.37 -16.52 14.89
CA THR A 250 16.10 -17.75 15.25
C THR A 250 17.34 -17.91 14.36
N LEU A 251 18.31 -18.72 14.76
CA LEU A 251 19.50 -18.98 13.95
C LEU A 251 19.15 -19.48 12.54
N THR A 252 18.17 -20.38 12.43
CA THR A 252 17.68 -20.88 11.14
C THR A 252 17.07 -19.77 10.28
N GLU A 253 16.21 -18.94 10.87
CA GLU A 253 15.60 -17.80 10.16
C GLU A 253 16.64 -16.78 9.70
N LYS A 254 17.68 -16.53 10.51
CA LYS A 254 18.81 -15.65 10.16
C LYS A 254 19.57 -16.20 8.96
N GLU A 255 19.89 -17.49 8.95
CA GLU A 255 20.64 -18.13 7.85
C GLU A 255 19.82 -18.17 6.55
N ILE A 256 18.51 -18.43 6.64
CA ILE A 256 17.59 -18.35 5.48
C ILE A 256 17.58 -16.93 4.91
N LEU A 257 17.37 -15.92 5.76
CA LEU A 257 17.34 -14.52 5.34
C LEU A 257 18.67 -14.09 4.71
N LYS A 258 19.79 -14.46 5.32
CA LYS A 258 21.14 -14.19 4.82
C LYS A 258 21.36 -14.81 3.45
N ASN A 259 20.91 -16.05 3.23
CA ASN A 259 20.95 -16.70 1.93
C ASN A 259 20.13 -15.94 0.88
N LEU A 260 18.90 -15.57 1.20
CA LEU A 260 18.02 -14.80 0.32
C LEU A 260 18.65 -13.45 -0.09
N GLN A 261 19.34 -12.78 0.84
CA GLN A 261 19.99 -11.49 0.60
C GLN A 261 21.25 -11.62 -0.25
N ASN A 262 22.06 -12.64 0.01
CA ASN A 262 23.27 -12.89 -0.76
C ASN A 262 22.96 -13.22 -2.23
N ARG A 263 21.77 -13.74 -2.51
CA ARG A 263 21.30 -14.06 -3.86
C ARG A 263 20.58 -12.91 -4.57
N ASN A 264 20.34 -11.78 -3.91
CA ASN A 264 19.83 -10.50 -4.47
C ASN A 264 18.79 -10.66 -5.60
N GLY A 265 17.62 -11.22 -5.27
CA GLY A 265 16.53 -11.44 -6.23
C GLY A 265 16.55 -12.82 -6.90
N ALA A 266 17.67 -13.55 -6.87
CA ALA A 266 17.69 -14.94 -7.32
C ALA A 266 17.03 -15.89 -6.31
N VAL A 267 16.49 -16.99 -6.84
CA VAL A 267 15.75 -17.98 -6.06
C VAL A 267 16.72 -18.81 -5.20
N VAL A 268 16.38 -18.91 -3.92
CA VAL A 268 16.89 -19.95 -3.02
C VAL A 268 15.90 -21.10 -3.07
N ASN A 269 16.35 -22.23 -3.61
CA ASN A 269 15.47 -23.37 -3.84
C ASN A 269 15.10 -24.09 -2.54
N PHE A 270 14.09 -24.96 -2.58
CA PHE A 270 13.63 -25.67 -1.40
C PHE A 270 14.72 -26.56 -0.76
N GLU A 271 15.59 -27.16 -1.58
CA GLU A 271 16.73 -27.97 -1.12
C GLU A 271 17.69 -27.13 -0.28
N ALA A 272 18.16 -25.99 -0.80
CA ALA A 272 19.06 -25.10 -0.07
C ALA A 272 18.45 -24.58 1.25
N ILE A 273 17.13 -24.36 1.28
CA ILE A 273 16.45 -24.00 2.54
C ILE A 273 16.35 -25.20 3.47
N GLY A 274 16.08 -26.39 2.94
CA GLY A 274 16.06 -27.63 3.71
C GLY A 274 17.40 -27.92 4.38
N ASP A 275 18.51 -27.71 3.66
CA ASP A 275 19.87 -27.84 4.18
C ASP A 275 20.13 -26.86 5.34
N ILE A 276 19.54 -25.66 5.31
CA ILE A 276 19.64 -24.70 6.41
C ILE A 276 18.83 -25.16 7.63
N ILE A 277 17.64 -25.71 7.41
CA ILE A 277 16.74 -26.13 8.51
C ILE A 277 17.26 -27.40 9.19
N TRP A 278 17.66 -28.40 8.41
CA TRP A 278 17.95 -29.75 8.91
C TRP A 278 19.42 -30.14 8.87
N LYS A 279 20.26 -29.37 8.18
CA LYS A 279 21.70 -29.64 8.02
C LYS A 279 21.92 -31.07 7.55
N ASP A 280 22.72 -31.85 8.28
CA ASP A 280 23.07 -33.24 7.96
C ASP A 280 21.86 -34.19 7.91
N ARG A 281 20.69 -33.77 8.43
CA ARG A 281 19.45 -34.55 8.41
C ARG A 281 18.47 -34.13 7.31
N ALA A 282 18.90 -33.31 6.34
CA ALA A 282 18.03 -32.81 5.28
C ALA A 282 17.37 -33.95 4.50
N VAL A 283 18.11 -35.01 4.15
CA VAL A 283 17.59 -36.16 3.40
C VAL A 283 16.44 -36.86 4.14
N GLU A 284 16.53 -37.00 5.45
CA GLU A 284 15.56 -37.75 6.26
C GLU A 284 14.36 -36.89 6.72
N LYS A 285 14.58 -35.59 6.95
CA LYS A 285 13.59 -34.70 7.57
C LYS A 285 12.96 -33.70 6.60
N TYR A 286 13.31 -33.79 5.32
CA TYR A 286 12.82 -32.88 4.30
C TYR A 286 11.29 -32.78 4.33
N SER A 287 10.79 -31.54 4.40
CA SER A 287 9.37 -31.26 4.38
C SER A 287 9.12 -29.86 3.82
N GLU A 288 8.57 -29.77 2.62
CA GLU A 288 8.17 -28.49 2.03
C GLU A 288 7.19 -27.72 2.93
N TRP A 289 6.33 -28.43 3.66
CA TRP A 289 5.43 -27.82 4.64
C TRP A 289 6.19 -27.13 5.78
N ALA A 290 7.22 -27.78 6.33
CA ALA A 290 8.05 -27.19 7.38
C ALA A 290 8.89 -26.02 6.86
N ILE A 291 9.36 -26.07 5.61
CA ILE A 291 9.99 -24.93 4.94
C ILE A 291 8.99 -23.77 4.86
N ALA A 292 7.77 -24.02 4.36
CA ALA A 292 6.74 -23.01 4.22
C ALA A 292 6.37 -22.36 5.56
N GLN A 293 6.23 -23.15 6.62
CA GLN A 293 5.98 -22.65 7.97
C GLN A 293 7.13 -21.79 8.50
N THR A 294 8.37 -22.21 8.25
CA THR A 294 9.56 -21.46 8.68
C THR A 294 9.64 -20.11 7.96
N VAL A 295 9.42 -20.10 6.63
CA VAL A 295 9.39 -18.85 5.85
C VAL A 295 8.20 -17.97 6.22
N HIS A 296 7.04 -18.55 6.53
CA HIS A 296 5.88 -17.81 7.03
C HIS A 296 6.20 -17.06 8.33
N ARG A 297 6.76 -17.73 9.33
CA ARG A 297 7.20 -17.08 10.59
C ARG A 297 8.24 -15.99 10.34
N LEU A 298 9.19 -16.22 9.43
CA LEU A 298 10.16 -15.21 9.01
C LEU A 298 9.46 -13.97 8.42
N ARG A 299 8.47 -14.15 7.54
CA ARG A 299 7.67 -13.03 6.99
C ARG A 299 6.92 -12.27 8.09
N GLU A 300 6.32 -12.96 9.05
CA GLU A 300 5.62 -12.31 10.16
C GLU A 300 6.56 -11.47 11.04
N LYS A 301 7.77 -11.97 11.30
CA LYS A 301 8.81 -11.25 12.06
C LYS A 301 9.37 -10.06 11.28
N ILE A 302 9.53 -10.18 9.96
CA ILE A 302 9.88 -9.05 9.10
C ILE A 302 8.77 -8.00 9.13
N GLN A 303 7.51 -8.43 9.11
CA GLN A 303 6.37 -7.54 9.14
C GLN A 303 6.25 -6.78 10.47
N SER A 304 6.52 -7.44 11.61
CA SER A 304 6.49 -6.78 12.92
C SER A 304 7.56 -5.68 13.07
N LEU A 305 8.60 -5.71 12.23
CA LEU A 305 9.62 -4.67 12.16
C LEU A 305 9.26 -3.51 11.23
N GLY A 306 8.10 -3.59 10.57
CA GLY A 306 7.52 -2.54 9.75
C GLY A 306 7.79 -2.67 8.26
N PHE A 307 8.25 -3.84 7.78
CA PHE A 307 8.36 -4.13 6.34
C PHE A 307 7.10 -4.85 5.83
N THR A 308 6.85 -4.83 4.52
CA THR A 308 5.79 -5.69 3.95
C THR A 308 6.18 -7.17 4.02
N SER A 309 5.20 -8.04 4.28
CA SER A 309 5.38 -9.50 4.26
C SER A 309 5.76 -10.05 2.89
N GLU A 310 5.47 -9.27 1.84
CA GLU A 310 5.77 -9.57 0.44
C GLU A 310 7.24 -9.35 0.07
N LEU A 311 8.07 -8.86 1.00
CA LEU A 311 9.50 -8.71 0.77
C LEU A 311 10.17 -10.06 0.43
N ILE A 312 9.67 -11.17 1.01
CA ILE A 312 10.05 -12.53 0.62
C ILE A 312 8.93 -13.12 -0.22
N GLN A 313 9.20 -13.43 -1.48
CA GLN A 313 8.24 -14.00 -2.43
C GLN A 313 8.47 -15.50 -2.63
N THR A 314 7.40 -16.20 -3.00
CA THR A 314 7.45 -17.62 -3.34
C THR A 314 7.43 -17.77 -4.85
N LYS A 315 8.39 -18.51 -5.40
CA LYS A 315 8.35 -18.97 -6.78
C LYS A 315 7.89 -20.42 -6.78
N ARG A 316 6.66 -20.66 -7.23
CA ARG A 316 5.98 -21.96 -7.12
C ARG A 316 6.83 -23.07 -7.74
N GLY A 317 7.02 -24.15 -6.98
CA GLY A 317 7.80 -25.31 -7.42
C GLY A 317 9.33 -25.09 -7.42
N GLU A 318 9.81 -23.88 -7.15
CA GLU A 318 11.24 -23.58 -7.17
C GLU A 318 11.77 -23.23 -5.79
N GLY A 319 11.12 -22.31 -5.06
CA GLY A 319 11.58 -21.88 -3.75
C GLY A 319 11.16 -20.45 -3.41
N TYR A 320 12.07 -19.68 -2.83
CA TYR A 320 11.81 -18.32 -2.36
C TYR A 320 12.89 -17.34 -2.80
N TYR A 321 12.53 -16.07 -2.93
CA TYR A 321 13.48 -15.01 -3.27
C TYR A 321 13.12 -13.72 -2.52
N LEU A 322 14.10 -12.84 -2.40
CA LEU A 322 13.93 -11.52 -1.78
C LEU A 322 13.75 -10.47 -2.86
N LEU A 323 12.72 -9.63 -2.75
CA LEU A 323 12.58 -8.45 -3.59
C LEU A 323 13.59 -7.37 -3.12
N SER A 324 14.40 -6.88 -4.05
CA SER A 324 15.50 -5.93 -3.80
C SER A 324 15.11 -4.48 -4.03
#